data_AF-A0A377FUL6-F1
#
_entry.id   AF-A0A377FUL6-F1
#
_cell.length_a   1.000
_cell.length_b   1.000
_cell.length_c   1.000
_cell.angle_alpha   90.00
_cell.angle_beta   90.00
_cell.angle_gamma   90.00
#
_symmetry.space_group_name_H-M   'P 1'
#
loop_
_entity.id
_entity.type
_entity.pdbx_description
1 polymer ?
#
loop_
_entity_poly.entity_id
_entity_poly.type
_entity_poly.pdbx_seq_one_letter_code
_entity_poly.pdbx_strand_id
1 'polypeptide(L)'
;MGRFKHLDRVAFRRAIRCRDVRTVLAMAATYDDDTVRDLFLTVGYDEGDLSLYGFVVEIIQIEETAQWHEIASLLLSQPFCHHAGAYERSFSHAIRAAELDPDDVRLKEYTILSCHSGQTAQRRGGGAIGTPHLKRFPF
;
A
#
# COMPACT_ATOMS: atom_id res chain seq x y z
N MET A 1 13.23 -22.96 17.77
CA MET A 1 12.93 -21.51 17.66
C MET A 1 11.99 -21.12 16.50
N GLY A 2 11.57 -22.03 15.60
CA GLY A 2 10.73 -21.67 14.43
C GLY A 2 9.21 -21.72 14.62
N ARG A 3 8.71 -22.53 15.57
CA ARG A 3 7.26 -22.76 15.75
C ARG A 3 6.51 -21.54 16.32
N PHE A 4 7.16 -20.77 17.20
CA PHE A 4 6.58 -19.55 17.79
C PHE A 4 6.40 -18.42 16.78
N LYS A 5 7.40 -18.17 15.91
CA LYS A 5 7.30 -17.16 14.84
C LYS A 5 6.20 -17.49 13.82
N HIS A 6 5.97 -18.78 13.54
CA HIS A 6 4.91 -19.21 12.63
C HIS A 6 3.51 -19.01 13.24
N LEU A 7 3.31 -19.35 14.52
CA LEU A 7 2.04 -19.15 15.21
C LEU A 7 1.64 -17.68 15.24
N ASP A 8 2.62 -16.80 15.42
CA ASP A 8 2.39 -15.37 15.50
C ASP A 8 1.97 -14.74 14.16
N ARG A 9 2.56 -15.19 13.04
CA ARG A 9 2.10 -14.79 11.69
C ARG A 9 0.68 -15.24 11.38
N VAL A 10 0.25 -16.41 11.88
CA VAL A 10 -1.14 -16.88 11.72
C VAL A 10 -2.10 -16.00 12.52
N ALA A 11 -1.73 -15.63 13.74
CA ALA A 11 -2.51 -14.71 14.57
C ALA A 11 -2.62 -13.33 13.92
N PHE A 12 -1.53 -12.82 13.34
CA PHE A 12 -1.55 -11.52 12.66
C PHE A 12 -2.46 -11.54 11.43
N ARG A 13 -2.34 -12.56 10.57
CA ARG A 13 -3.26 -12.71 9.42
C ARG A 13 -4.71 -12.76 9.89
N ARG A 14 -5.01 -13.50 10.95
CA ARG A 14 -6.36 -13.51 11.53
C ARG A 14 -6.80 -12.12 12.00
N ALA A 15 -5.94 -11.36 12.66
CA ALA A 15 -6.26 -9.99 13.10
C ALA A 15 -6.55 -9.06 11.91
N ILE A 16 -5.73 -9.14 10.84
CA ILE A 16 -5.96 -8.40 9.60
C ILE A 16 -7.33 -8.78 9.01
N ARG A 17 -7.63 -10.08 8.91
CA ARG A 17 -8.92 -10.57 8.37
C ARG A 17 -10.12 -10.11 9.19
N CYS A 18 -9.99 -10.12 10.52
CA CYS A 18 -11.02 -9.64 11.43
C CYS A 18 -11.10 -8.11 11.53
N ARG A 19 -10.21 -7.37 10.86
CA ARG A 19 -10.14 -5.90 10.89
C ARG A 19 -9.99 -5.37 12.33
N ASP A 20 -9.28 -6.12 13.18
CA ASP A 20 -8.99 -5.71 14.55
C ASP A 20 -7.82 -4.71 14.54
N VAL A 21 -8.15 -3.42 14.38
CA VAL A 21 -7.18 -2.32 14.34
C VAL A 21 -6.20 -2.38 15.51
N ARG A 22 -6.72 -2.60 16.73
CA ARG A 22 -5.90 -2.56 17.95
C ARG A 22 -4.88 -3.68 17.95
N THR A 23 -5.29 -4.90 17.62
CA THR A 23 -4.36 -6.04 17.55
C THR A 23 -3.39 -5.89 16.39
N VAL A 24 -3.84 -5.38 15.23
CA VAL A 24 -2.97 -5.13 14.08
C VAL A 24 -1.86 -4.13 14.42
N LEU A 25 -2.18 -2.99 15.03
CA LEU A 25 -1.19 -1.99 15.43
C LEU A 25 -0.22 -2.54 16.49
N ALA A 26 -0.74 -3.23 17.50
CA ALA A 26 0.09 -3.84 18.54
C ALA A 26 1.06 -4.88 17.97
N MET A 27 0.62 -5.69 17.00
CA MET A 27 1.48 -6.67 16.34
C MET A 27 2.44 -6.02 15.36
N ALA A 28 2.00 -5.04 14.57
CA ALA A 28 2.86 -4.32 13.63
C ALA A 28 4.09 -3.73 14.32
N ALA A 29 3.94 -3.18 15.53
CA ALA A 29 5.05 -2.66 16.34
C ALA A 29 6.11 -3.71 16.75
N THR A 30 5.80 -5.00 16.63
CA THR A 30 6.72 -6.11 16.95
C THR A 30 7.42 -6.71 15.74
N TYR A 31 7.01 -6.32 14.53
CA TYR A 31 7.53 -6.80 13.26
C TYR A 31 8.33 -5.72 12.54
N ASP A 32 9.26 -6.13 11.69
CA ASP A 32 9.85 -5.25 10.69
C ASP A 32 8.84 -4.89 9.59
N ASP A 33 9.06 -3.75 8.95
CA ASP A 33 8.10 -3.19 8.00
C ASP A 33 7.85 -4.10 6.79
N ASP A 34 8.89 -4.77 6.31
CA ASP A 34 8.79 -5.72 5.21
C ASP A 34 7.88 -6.90 5.58
N THR A 35 7.99 -7.44 6.80
CA THR A 35 7.11 -8.51 7.27
C THR A 35 5.66 -8.05 7.39
N VAL A 36 5.40 -6.86 7.93
CA VAL A 36 4.04 -6.31 8.03
C VAL A 36 3.43 -6.18 6.63
N ARG A 37 4.17 -5.57 5.69
CA ARG A 37 3.76 -5.40 4.30
C ARG A 37 3.44 -6.74 3.64
N ASP A 38 4.32 -7.73 3.74
CA ASP A 38 4.13 -9.05 3.12
C ASP A 38 2.88 -9.75 3.65
N LEU A 39 2.55 -9.58 4.93
CA LEU A 39 1.34 -10.16 5.52
C LEU A 39 0.08 -9.51 4.97
N PHE A 40 0.05 -8.18 4.84
CA PHE A 40 -1.07 -7.46 4.22
C PHE A 40 -1.25 -7.85 2.74
N LEU A 41 -0.15 -7.89 1.98
CA LEU A 41 -0.20 -8.30 0.57
C LEU A 41 -0.67 -9.76 0.42
N THR A 42 -0.21 -10.66 1.31
CA THR A 42 -0.70 -12.05 1.29
C THR A 42 -2.20 -12.11 1.52
N VAL A 43 -2.73 -11.39 2.53
CA VAL A 43 -4.19 -11.35 2.78
C VAL A 43 -4.93 -10.73 1.59
N GLY A 44 -4.38 -9.68 0.99
CA GLY A 44 -4.95 -9.06 -0.22
C GLY A 44 -5.05 -10.03 -1.40
N TYR A 45 -4.00 -10.81 -1.66
CA TYR A 45 -4.01 -11.83 -2.71
C TYR A 45 -4.93 -13.02 -2.38
N ASP A 46 -4.97 -13.45 -1.12
CA ASP A 46 -5.78 -14.58 -0.68
C ASP A 46 -7.28 -14.27 -0.77
N GLU A 47 -7.70 -13.05 -0.40
CA GLU A 47 -9.12 -12.69 -0.26
C GLU A 47 -9.66 -11.91 -1.45
N GLY A 48 -8.85 -11.08 -2.10
CA GLY A 48 -9.31 -10.20 -3.18
C GLY A 48 -10.34 -9.16 -2.74
N ASP A 49 -10.56 -8.97 -1.44
CA ASP A 49 -11.57 -8.06 -0.90
C ASP A 49 -11.00 -6.65 -0.69
N LEU A 50 -11.51 -5.70 -1.49
CA LEU A 50 -11.13 -4.28 -1.44
C LEU A 50 -11.43 -3.64 -0.07
N SER A 51 -12.27 -4.25 0.79
CA SER A 51 -12.45 -3.80 2.18
C SER A 51 -11.13 -3.77 2.96
N LEU A 52 -10.13 -4.58 2.58
CA LEU A 52 -8.80 -4.55 3.17
C LEU A 52 -8.10 -3.22 2.91
N TYR A 53 -8.25 -2.64 1.73
CA TYR A 53 -7.75 -1.30 1.44
C TYR A 53 -8.46 -0.25 2.32
N GLY A 54 -9.78 -0.35 2.47
CA GLY A 54 -10.55 0.52 3.37
C GLY A 54 -10.02 0.48 4.82
N PHE A 55 -9.70 -0.72 5.30
CA PHE A 55 -9.09 -0.91 6.62
C PHE A 55 -7.71 -0.29 6.76
N VAL A 56 -6.85 -0.38 5.74
CA VAL A 56 -5.56 0.32 5.77
C VAL A 56 -5.76 1.84 5.78
N VAL A 57 -6.77 2.36 5.07
CA VAL A 57 -7.12 3.79 5.14
C VAL A 57 -7.58 4.20 6.54
N GLU A 58 -8.36 3.37 7.23
CA GLU A 58 -8.71 3.60 8.64
C GLU A 58 -7.47 3.65 9.55
N ILE A 59 -6.50 2.76 9.32
CA ILE A 59 -5.23 2.78 10.06
C ILE A 59 -4.45 4.08 9.79
N ILE A 60 -4.35 4.51 8.54
CA ILE A 60 -3.70 5.78 8.15
C ILE A 60 -4.33 6.98 8.88
N GLN A 61 -5.65 6.97 9.08
CA GLN A 61 -6.34 8.04 9.81
C GLN A 61 -6.02 8.06 11.31
N ILE A 62 -5.63 6.92 11.87
CA ILE A 62 -5.23 6.80 13.28
C ILE A 62 -3.76 7.16 13.46
N GLU A 63 -2.91 6.66 12.56
CA GLU A 63 -1.46 6.89 12.59
C GLU A 63 -0.94 6.99 11.15
N GLU A 64 -0.67 8.21 10.69
CA GLU A 64 -0.16 8.45 9.35
C GLU A 64 1.36 8.20 9.32
N THR A 65 1.78 7.10 8.67
CA THR A 65 3.20 6.77 8.47
C THR A 65 3.50 6.43 7.01
N ALA A 66 4.76 6.56 6.60
CA ALA A 66 5.20 6.19 5.25
C ALA A 66 4.88 4.71 4.94
N GLN A 67 5.08 3.82 5.92
CA GLN A 67 4.78 2.39 5.81
C GLN A 67 3.31 2.11 5.49
N TRP A 68 2.36 2.75 6.18
CA TRP A 68 0.94 2.51 5.91
C TRP A 68 0.53 3.00 4.53
N HIS A 69 1.10 4.12 4.08
CA HIS A 69 0.94 4.60 2.71
C HIS A 69 1.57 3.66 1.67
N GLU A 70 2.75 3.09 1.95
CA GLU A 70 3.38 2.07 1.09
C GLU A 70 2.47 0.85 0.93
N ILE A 71 1.96 0.31 2.05
CA ILE A 71 1.05 -0.84 2.05
C ILE A 71 -0.23 -0.54 1.26
N ALA A 72 -0.85 0.62 1.48
CA ALA A 72 -2.03 1.04 0.72
C ALA A 72 -1.74 1.11 -0.78
N SER A 73 -0.59 1.66 -1.15
CA SER A 73 -0.18 1.74 -2.56
C SER A 73 0.02 0.36 -3.18
N LEU A 74 0.70 -0.54 -2.48
CA LEU A 74 0.99 -1.88 -2.99
C LEU A 74 -0.26 -2.74 -3.08
N LEU A 75 -1.18 -2.64 -2.11
CA LEU A 75 -2.49 -3.28 -2.20
C LEU A 75 -3.25 -2.86 -3.46
N LEU A 76 -3.21 -1.57 -3.80
CA LEU A 76 -3.90 -1.05 -4.99
C LEU A 76 -3.17 -1.34 -6.31
N SER A 77 -1.83 -1.41 -6.31
CA SER A 77 -1.04 -1.63 -7.53
C SER A 77 -0.76 -3.10 -7.83
N GLN A 78 -0.96 -4.02 -6.88
CA GLN A 78 -0.78 -5.46 -7.12
C GLN A 78 -2.06 -6.26 -6.84
N PRO A 79 -2.49 -6.61 -5.61
CA PRO A 79 -3.69 -7.44 -5.42
C PRO A 79 -4.96 -6.84 -6.04
N PHE A 80 -5.13 -5.52 -5.95
CA PHE A 80 -6.33 -4.81 -6.39
C PHE A 80 -6.12 -4.01 -7.69
N CYS A 81 -5.06 -4.31 -8.45
CA CYS A 81 -4.69 -3.59 -9.67
C CYS A 81 -5.76 -3.58 -10.77
N HIS A 82 -6.69 -4.53 -10.71
CA HIS A 82 -7.77 -4.70 -11.67
C HIS A 82 -8.98 -3.77 -11.39
N HIS A 83 -9.02 -3.09 -10.23
CA HIS A 83 -10.08 -2.13 -9.93
C HIS A 83 -9.83 -0.79 -10.64
N ALA A 84 -10.91 -0.20 -11.15
CA ALA A 84 -10.87 1.11 -11.79
C ALA A 84 -10.35 2.17 -10.79
N GLY A 85 -9.37 2.97 -11.22
CA GLY A 85 -8.75 4.01 -10.39
C GLY A 85 -7.74 3.50 -9.36
N ALA A 86 -7.47 2.19 -9.27
CA ALA A 86 -6.54 1.63 -8.29
C ALA A 86 -5.11 2.18 -8.48
N TYR A 87 -4.61 2.24 -9.71
CA TYR A 87 -3.27 2.80 -9.99
C TYR A 87 -3.15 4.29 -9.65
N GLU A 88 -4.19 5.09 -9.90
CA GLU A 88 -4.18 6.53 -9.56
C GLU A 88 -4.13 6.74 -8.04
N ARG A 89 -4.96 6.00 -7.30
CA ARG A 89 -4.95 6.03 -5.83
C ARG A 89 -3.66 5.48 -5.25
N SER A 90 -3.13 4.39 -5.82
CA SER A 90 -1.83 3.83 -5.47
C SER A 90 -0.74 4.89 -5.59
N PHE A 91 -0.67 5.57 -6.73
CA PHE A 91 0.32 6.61 -6.97
C PHE A 91 0.21 7.77 -5.97
N SER A 92 -1.01 8.15 -5.58
CA SER A 92 -1.24 9.18 -4.57
C SER A 92 -0.69 8.76 -3.19
N HIS A 93 -0.88 7.50 -2.79
CA HIS A 93 -0.27 6.97 -1.57
C HIS A 93 1.25 6.87 -1.68
N ALA A 94 1.81 6.48 -2.84
CA ALA A 94 3.25 6.41 -3.07
C ALA A 94 3.95 7.76 -2.89
N ILE A 95 3.39 8.83 -3.48
CA ILE A 95 3.88 10.20 -3.30
C ILE A 95 3.88 10.56 -1.81
N ARG A 96 2.76 10.31 -1.12
CA ARG A 96 2.63 10.65 0.30
C ARG A 96 3.62 9.89 1.17
N ALA A 97 3.89 8.61 0.87
CA ALA A 97 4.91 7.83 1.56
C ALA A 97 6.30 8.47 1.41
N ALA A 98 6.68 8.88 0.20
CA ALA A 98 7.96 9.54 -0.08
C ALA A 98 8.07 10.95 0.53
N GLU A 99 6.95 11.64 0.76
CA GLU A 99 6.92 12.91 1.50
C GLU A 99 7.13 12.72 3.01
N LEU A 100 6.58 11.63 3.56
CA LEU A 100 6.69 11.30 5.00
C LEU A 100 8.06 10.75 5.36
N ASP A 101 8.67 9.97 4.47
CA ASP A 101 10.05 9.48 4.61
C ASP A 101 10.87 9.84 3.36
N PRO A 102 11.46 11.05 3.35
CA PRO A 102 12.26 11.52 2.23
C PRO A 102 13.65 10.85 2.16
N ASP A 103 14.09 10.11 3.17
CA ASP A 103 15.39 9.45 3.17
C ASP A 103 15.31 8.01 2.62
N ASP A 104 14.11 7.41 2.60
CA ASP A 104 13.90 6.11 1.95
C ASP A 104 13.89 6.23 0.41
N VAL A 105 15.03 5.88 -0.18
CA VAL A 105 15.24 5.84 -1.64
C VAL A 105 14.26 4.90 -2.33
N ARG A 106 13.82 3.82 -1.67
CA ARG A 106 12.91 2.81 -2.26
C ARG A 106 11.55 3.43 -2.60
N LEU A 107 11.04 4.31 -1.73
CA LEU A 107 9.77 5.01 -1.94
C LEU A 107 9.86 5.99 -3.13
N LYS A 108 11.01 6.63 -3.32
CA LYS A 108 11.28 7.51 -4.47
C LYS A 108 11.33 6.73 -5.77
N GLU A 109 12.09 5.64 -5.81
CA GLU A 109 12.17 4.76 -6.98
C GLU A 109 10.80 4.19 -7.37
N TYR A 110 10.05 3.73 -6.38
CA TYR A 110 8.70 3.20 -6.56
C TYR A 110 7.74 4.25 -7.11
N THR A 111 7.82 5.51 -6.66
CA THR A 111 7.01 6.62 -7.20
C THR A 111 7.33 6.87 -8.67
N ILE A 112 8.62 6.90 -9.05
CA ILE A 112 9.05 7.09 -10.44
C ILE A 112 8.54 5.95 -11.33
N LEU A 113 8.68 4.70 -10.90
CA LEU A 113 8.21 3.52 -11.64
C LEU A 113 6.69 3.52 -11.80
N SER A 114 5.97 3.83 -10.72
CA SER A 114 4.50 3.85 -10.70
C SER A 114 3.90 4.92 -11.62
N CYS A 115 4.58 6.06 -11.79
CA CYS A 115 4.19 7.10 -12.74
C CYS A 115 4.26 6.61 -14.20
N HIS A 116 5.26 5.80 -14.55
CA HIS A 116 5.39 5.25 -15.90
C HIS A 116 4.35 4.18 -16.20
N SER A 117 4.06 3.29 -15.24
CA SER A 117 3.04 2.24 -15.40
C SER A 117 1.61 2.81 -15.44
N GLY A 118 1.29 3.82 -14.63
CA GLY A 118 0.00 4.53 -14.69
C GLY A 118 -0.28 5.17 -16.06
N GLN A 119 0.73 5.77 -16.69
CA GLN A 119 0.61 6.37 -18.03
C GLN A 119 0.38 5.34 -19.14
N THR A 120 0.89 4.11 -18.99
CA THR A 120 0.68 3.04 -19.99
C THR A 120 -0.68 2.36 -19.87
N ALA A 121 -1.21 2.20 -18.65
CA ALA A 121 -2.55 1.67 -18.41
C ALA A 121 -3.64 2.64 -18.90
N GLN A 122 -3.50 3.94 -18.65
CA GLN A 122 -4.47 4.96 -19.06
C GLN A 122 -4.56 5.12 -20.58
N ARG A 123 -3.46 4.89 -21.31
CA ARG A 123 -3.44 4.90 -22.78
C ARG A 123 -4.19 3.74 -23.44
N ARG A 124 -4.49 2.66 -22.71
CA ARG A 124 -5.22 1.49 -23.25
C ARG A 124 -6.73 1.51 -22.93
N GLY A 125 -7.19 2.39 -22.04
CA GLY A 125 -8.54 2.33 -21.46
C GLY A 125 -9.54 3.41 -21.85
N GLY A 126 -9.16 4.53 -22.49
CA GLY A 126 -10.14 5.56 -22.79
C GLY A 126 -9.59 6.78 -23.54
N GLY A 127 -10.41 7.28 -24.45
CA GLY A 127 -10.14 8.46 -25.28
C GLY A 127 -9.82 9.71 -24.46
N ALA A 128 -9.11 10.62 -25.13
CA ALA A 128 -8.59 11.88 -24.64
C ALA A 128 -9.51 12.61 -23.64
N ILE A 129 -8.96 13.00 -22.48
CA ILE A 129 -9.23 14.27 -21.80
C ILE A 129 -8.05 14.59 -20.86
N GLY A 130 -7.46 15.77 -21.04
CA GLY A 130 -6.86 16.63 -20.00
C GLY A 130 -5.62 16.13 -19.26
N THR A 131 -4.44 16.59 -19.68
CA THR A 131 -3.24 16.63 -18.83
C THR A 131 -3.45 17.56 -17.63
N PRO A 132 -3.32 17.11 -16.37
CA PRO A 132 -3.12 18.04 -15.27
C PRO A 132 -1.65 18.51 -15.30
N HIS A 133 -1.46 19.83 -15.22
CA HIS A 133 -0.16 20.46 -15.12
C HIS A 133 0.65 19.90 -13.94
N LEU A 134 1.66 19.08 -14.23
CA LEU A 134 2.69 18.73 -13.26
C LEU A 134 3.52 19.98 -12.94
N LYS A 135 3.43 20.45 -11.69
CA LYS A 135 4.51 21.25 -11.10
C LYS A 135 5.74 20.35 -11.06
N ARG A 136 6.79 20.76 -11.76
CA ARG A 136 8.09 20.10 -11.74
C ARG A 136 8.63 20.13 -10.31
N PHE A 137 8.81 18.96 -9.70
CA PHE A 137 9.63 18.84 -8.50
C PHE A 137 11.11 18.92 -8.91
N PRO A 138 11.92 19.80 -8.29
CA PRO A 138 13.36 19.77 -8.48
C PRO A 138 13.93 18.59 -7.67
N PHE A 139 14.84 17.85 -8.29
CA PHE A 139 15.67 16.85 -7.62
C PHE A 139 16.60 17.50 -6.60
#